data_AF-A0A1A8PRR0-F1
#
_entry.id   AF-A0A1A8PRR0-F1
#
_cell.length_a   1.000
_cell.length_b   1.000
_cell.length_c   1.000
_cell.angle_alpha   90.00
_cell.angle_beta   90.00
_cell.angle_gamma   90.00
#
_symmetry.space_group_name_H-M   'P 1'
#
loop_
_entity.id
_entity.type
_entity.pdbx_description
1 polymer ?
#
loop_
_entity_poly.entity_id
_entity_poly.type
_entity_poly.pdbx_seq_one_letter_code
_entity_poly.pdbx_strand_id
1 'polypeptide(L)'
;ACLSDKQQFPTFFRTAPSDQFQADALAKLVKHFGWTWIGAVRSDSDYGNYGMASFLAAAQREGICVEYSVSLLRIDSHSKIRRVADVIRRFESKQ
;
A
#
# COMPACT_ATOMS: atom_id res chain seq x y z
N ALA A 1 -9.81 -5.51 2.21
CA ALA A 1 -10.45 -5.03 3.47
C ALA A 1 -11.97 -4.90 3.33
N CYS A 2 -12.43 -4.02 2.42
CA CYS A 2 -13.81 -3.55 2.30
C CYS A 2 -14.92 -4.63 2.26
N LEU A 3 -14.77 -5.69 1.45
CA LEU A 3 -15.81 -6.73 1.28
C LEU A 3 -15.92 -7.73 2.45
N SER A 4 -15.22 -7.49 3.57
CA SER A 4 -15.24 -8.40 4.74
C SER A 4 -16.27 -7.99 5.78
N ASP A 5 -16.83 -6.79 5.69
CA ASP A 5 -17.89 -6.32 6.59
C ASP A 5 -19.19 -7.07 6.31
N LYS A 6 -19.63 -7.90 7.25
CA LYS A 6 -20.86 -8.70 7.13
C LYS A 6 -22.14 -7.93 7.43
N GLN A 7 -22.05 -6.76 8.07
CA GLN A 7 -23.20 -5.86 8.19
C GLN A 7 -23.50 -5.22 6.84
N GLN A 8 -22.45 -4.82 6.11
CA GLN A 8 -22.60 -4.23 4.78
C GLN A 8 -22.79 -5.27 3.67
N PHE A 9 -22.13 -6.43 3.76
CA PHE A 9 -22.12 -7.49 2.75
C PHE A 9 -22.50 -8.86 3.33
N PRO A 10 -23.76 -9.05 3.80
CA PRO A 10 -24.17 -10.25 4.52
C PRO A 10 -24.09 -11.53 3.69
N THR A 11 -24.26 -11.43 2.37
CA THR A 11 -24.25 -12.57 1.44
C THR A 11 -22.95 -12.74 0.65
N PHE A 12 -21.93 -11.91 0.90
CA PHE A 12 -20.67 -11.99 0.17
C PHE A 12 -19.72 -13.01 0.81
N PHE A 13 -19.24 -13.97 0.02
CA PHE A 13 -18.22 -14.95 0.43
C PHE A 13 -17.16 -15.06 -0.64
N ARG A 14 -15.94 -15.40 -0.24
CA ARG A 14 -14.79 -15.59 -1.13
C ARG A 14 -13.88 -16.68 -0.59
N THR A 15 -13.21 -17.38 -1.49
CA THR A 15 -12.18 -18.38 -1.17
C THR A 15 -10.79 -17.78 -1.02
N ALA A 16 -10.59 -16.55 -1.50
CA ALA A 16 -9.37 -15.77 -1.29
C ALA A 16 -9.42 -15.00 0.05
N PRO A 17 -8.30 -14.90 0.79
CA PRO A 17 -8.24 -14.10 2.01
C PRO A 17 -8.38 -12.60 1.72
N SER A 18 -8.64 -11.81 2.76
CA SER A 18 -8.59 -10.35 2.61
C SER A 18 -7.17 -9.83 2.43
N ASP A 19 -7.02 -8.78 1.63
CA ASP A 19 -5.75 -8.06 1.42
C ASP A 19 -5.16 -7.45 2.70
N GLN A 20 -5.93 -7.38 3.80
CA GLN A 20 -5.43 -7.00 5.13
C GLN A 20 -4.34 -7.96 5.60
N PHE A 21 -4.50 -9.27 5.34
CA PHE A 21 -3.49 -10.26 5.68
C PHE A 21 -2.20 -10.06 4.87
N GLN A 22 -2.33 -9.70 3.59
CA GLN A 22 -1.17 -9.37 2.77
C GLN A 22 -0.47 -8.09 3.24
N ALA A 23 -1.24 -7.06 3.60
CA ALA A 23 -0.71 -5.81 4.14
C ALA A 23 0.06 -6.03 5.45
N ASP A 24 -0.49 -6.81 6.37
CA ASP A 24 0.17 -7.18 7.62
C ASP A 24 1.46 -7.99 7.37
N ALA A 25 1.44 -8.93 6.42
CA ALA A 25 2.61 -9.71 6.06
C ALA A 25 3.73 -8.83 5.46
N LEU A 26 3.39 -7.87 4.60
CA LEU A 26 4.36 -6.92 4.03
C LEU A 26 5.02 -6.05 5.10
N ALA A 27 4.25 -5.51 6.05
CA ALA A 27 4.81 -4.72 7.16
C ALA A 27 5.78 -5.55 8.01
N LYS A 28 5.41 -6.80 8.32
CA LYS A 28 6.29 -7.74 9.04
C LYS A 28 7.57 -8.07 8.26
N LEU A 29 7.47 -8.20 6.94
CA LEU A 29 8.63 -8.44 6.08
C LEU A 29 9.60 -7.25 6.12
N VAL A 30 9.08 -6.03 5.99
CA VAL A 30 9.89 -4.79 6.06
C VAL A 30 10.63 -4.71 7.40
N LYS A 31 9.93 -4.97 8.51
CA LYS A 31 10.54 -5.04 9.85
C LYS A 31 11.57 -6.15 9.97
N HIS A 32 11.30 -7.34 9.41
CA HIS A 32 12.21 -8.48 9.48
C HIS A 32 13.58 -8.16 8.87
N PHE A 33 13.61 -7.40 7.77
CA PHE A 33 14.85 -6.96 7.13
C PHE A 33 15.46 -5.69 7.77
N GLY A 34 14.87 -5.16 8.84
CA GLY A 34 15.38 -3.98 9.55
C GLY A 34 15.17 -2.66 8.82
N TRP A 35 14.33 -2.62 7.78
CA TRP A 35 14.01 -1.37 7.09
C TRP A 35 13.03 -0.54 7.92
N THR A 36 13.43 0.67 8.28
CA THR A 36 12.61 1.58 9.10
C THR A 36 12.05 2.76 8.33
N TRP A 37 12.51 2.99 7.10
CA TRP A 37 12.11 4.12 6.26
C TRP A 37 11.92 3.65 4.81
N ILE A 38 10.69 3.73 4.32
CA ILE A 38 10.30 3.20 3.01
C ILE A 38 9.46 4.18 2.20
N GLY A 39 9.44 4.00 0.89
CA GLY A 39 8.43 4.58 -0.01
C GLY A 39 7.34 3.56 -0.34
N ALA A 40 6.12 4.03 -0.58
CA ALA A 40 5.00 3.17 -0.93
C ALA A 40 4.30 3.65 -2.21
N VAL A 41 3.99 2.71 -3.10
CA VAL A 41 3.30 2.97 -4.37
C VAL A 41 2.10 2.03 -4.46
N ARG A 42 0.96 2.54 -4.93
CA ARG A 42 -0.27 1.75 -5.12
C ARG A 42 -0.92 2.03 -6.47
N SER A 43 -1.76 1.11 -6.92
CA SER A 43 -2.71 1.41 -7.97
C SER A 43 -3.79 2.36 -7.45
N ASP A 44 -4.23 3.34 -8.25
CA ASP A 44 -5.35 4.22 -7.91
C ASP A 44 -6.70 3.54 -8.16
N SER A 45 -6.93 2.47 -7.42
CA SER A 45 -8.16 1.68 -7.46
C SER A 45 -8.59 1.35 -6.04
N ASP A 46 -9.83 0.90 -5.85
CA ASP A 46 -10.29 0.47 -4.53
C ASP A 46 -9.37 -0.58 -3.91
N TYR A 47 -8.96 -1.58 -4.70
CA TYR A 47 -7.99 -2.59 -4.26
C TYR A 47 -6.69 -1.96 -3.75
N GLY A 48 -6.07 -1.07 -4.54
CA GLY A 48 -4.82 -0.41 -4.17
C GLY A 48 -4.97 0.56 -2.99
N ASN A 49 -6.07 1.31 -2.94
CA ASN A 49 -6.34 2.31 -1.90
C ASN A 49 -6.66 1.66 -0.55
N TYR A 50 -7.57 0.68 -0.50
CA TYR A 50 -7.88 -0.05 0.74
C TYR A 50 -6.71 -0.94 1.20
N GLY A 51 -5.98 -1.54 0.26
CA GLY A 51 -4.75 -2.29 0.56
C GLY A 51 -3.69 -1.39 1.19
N MET A 52 -3.43 -0.22 0.59
CA MET A 52 -2.48 0.75 1.15
C MET A 52 -2.91 1.28 2.51
N ALA A 53 -4.18 1.60 2.71
CA ALA A 53 -4.68 2.03 4.02
C ALA A 53 -4.40 0.97 5.10
N SER A 54 -4.64 -0.31 4.77
CA SER A 54 -4.32 -1.44 5.66
C SER A 54 -2.80 -1.55 5.91
N PHE A 55 -1.98 -1.37 4.87
CA PHE A 55 -0.53 -1.43 4.98
C PHE A 55 0.04 -0.28 5.82
N LEU A 56 -0.43 0.95 5.64
CA LEU A 56 0.03 2.10 6.44
C LEU A 56 -0.28 1.90 7.92
N ALA A 57 -1.47 1.38 8.25
CA ALA A 57 -1.80 1.02 9.63
C ALA A 57 -0.90 -0.09 10.18
N ALA A 58 -0.60 -1.12 9.38
CA ALA A 58 0.32 -2.19 9.77
C ALA A 58 1.75 -1.69 9.95
N ALA A 59 2.26 -0.89 9.02
CA ALA A 59 3.58 -0.27 9.06
C ALA A 59 3.76 0.60 10.30
N GLN A 60 2.74 1.41 10.64
CA GLN A 60 2.75 2.22 11.86
C GLN A 60 2.85 1.34 13.12
N ARG A 61 2.08 0.24 13.20
CA ARG A 61 2.17 -0.71 14.33
C ARG A 61 3.55 -1.37 14.45
N GLU A 62 4.21 -1.60 13.32
CA GLU A 62 5.55 -2.19 13.27
C GLU A 62 6.69 -1.16 13.41
N GLY A 63 6.37 0.13 13.57
CA GLY A 63 7.35 1.20 13.77
C GLY A 63 8.07 1.66 12.48
N ILE A 64 7.46 1.42 11.32
CA ILE A 64 8.02 1.76 10.01
C ILE A 64 7.51 3.14 9.58
N CYS A 65 8.43 4.02 9.17
CA CYS A 65 8.13 5.32 8.60
C CYS A 65 7.93 5.21 7.07
N VAL A 66 6.85 5.79 6.57
CA VAL A 66 6.54 5.84 5.14
C VAL A 66 6.69 7.28 4.64
N GLU A 67 7.78 7.58 3.92
CA GLU A 67 8.12 8.93 3.45
C GLU A 67 7.07 9.47 2.46
N TYR A 68 6.62 8.61 1.55
CA TYR A 68 5.63 8.96 0.54
C TYR A 68 4.71 7.78 0.25
N SER A 69 3.46 8.09 -0.08
CA SER A 69 2.47 7.13 -0.57
C SER A 69 1.77 7.69 -1.80
N VAL A 70 2.17 7.22 -2.99
CA VAL A 70 1.70 7.75 -4.27
C VAL A 70 0.84 6.71 -5.01
N SER A 71 -0.17 7.19 -5.75
CA SER A 71 -1.03 6.36 -6.58
C SER A 71 -0.69 6.49 -8.07
N LEU A 72 -0.92 5.41 -8.82
CA LEU A 72 -0.78 5.35 -10.27
C LEU A 72 -1.91 4.56 -10.92
N LEU A 73 -2.33 4.97 -12.10
CA LEU A 73 -3.16 4.19 -13.03
C LEU A 73 -2.38 3.89 -14.30
N ARG A 74 -2.71 2.76 -14.93
CA ARG A 74 -2.12 2.39 -16.22
C ARG A 74 -2.43 3.42 -17.33
N ILE A 75 -3.56 4.10 -17.21
CA ILE A 75 -4.04 5.12 -18.16
C ILE A 75 -3.60 6.54 -17.78
N ASP A 76 -2.81 6.69 -16.71
CA ASP A 76 -2.29 8.00 -16.34
C ASP A 76 -1.44 8.59 -17.46
N SER A 77 -1.50 9.92 -17.58
CA SER A 77 -0.67 10.63 -18.55
C SER A 77 0.81 10.38 -18.30
N HIS A 78 1.60 10.44 -19.37
CA HIS A 78 3.06 10.30 -19.28
C HIS A 78 3.68 11.30 -18.30
N SER A 79 3.10 12.51 -18.16
CA SER A 79 3.55 13.51 -17.19
C SER A 79 3.28 13.11 -15.74
N LYS A 80 2.15 12.47 -15.43
CA LYS A 80 1.86 11.94 -14.08
C LYS A 80 2.76 10.76 -13.74
N ILE A 81 2.96 9.82 -14.66
CA ILE A 81 3.88 8.69 -14.47
C ILE A 81 5.30 9.20 -14.21
N ARG A 82 5.76 10.19 -15.00
CA ARG A 82 7.07 10.83 -14.80
C ARG A 82 7.18 11.47 -13.42
N ARG A 83 6.15 12.20 -12.96
CA ARG A 83 6.14 12.80 -11.61
C ARG A 83 6.28 11.76 -10.51
N VAL A 84 5.62 10.61 -10.61
CA VAL A 84 5.78 9.53 -9.63
C VAL A 84 7.18 8.94 -9.68
N ALA A 85 7.73 8.70 -10.87
CA ALA A 85 9.12 8.28 -11.01
C ALA A 85 10.10 9.29 -10.38
N ASP A 86 9.84 10.60 -10.52
CA ASP A 86 10.67 11.65 -9.91
C ASP A 86 10.54 11.70 -8.39
N VAL A 87 9.40 11.29 -7.81
CA VAL A 87 9.27 11.10 -6.35
C VAL A 87 10.15 9.95 -5.89
N ILE A 88 10.12 8.83 -6.60
CA ILE A 88 10.92 7.64 -6.28
C ILE A 88 12.42 7.96 -6.37
N ARG A 89 12.88 8.56 -7.48
CA ARG A 89 14.30 8.95 -7.68
C ARG A 89 14.79 9.91 -6.59
N ARG A 90 13.95 10.87 -6.18
CA ARG A 90 14.29 11.83 -5.12
C ARG A 90 14.44 11.17 -3.74
N PHE A 91 13.71 10.09 -3.50
CA PHE A 91 13.87 9.31 -2.28
C PHE A 91 15.14 8.48 -2.29
N GLU A 92 15.44 7.81 -3.41
CA GLU A 92 16.69 7.05 -3.58
C GLU A 92 17.92 7.95 -3.39
N SER A 93 17.90 9.19 -3.88
CA SER A 93 19.01 10.12 -3.67
C SER A 93 19.23 10.58 -2.22
N LYS A 94 18.29 10.28 -1.31
CA LYS A 94 18.41 10.59 0.13
C LYS A 94 19.00 9.44 0.96
N GLN A 95 19.11 8.23 0.39
CA GLN A 95 19.73 7.06 1.04
C GLN A 95 21.21 6.97 0.70
#